data_AF-A0A962BYB7-F1
#
_entry.id   AF-A0A962BYB7-F1
#
_cell.length_a   1.000
_cell.length_b   1.000
_cell.length_c   1.000
_cell.angle_alpha   90.00
_cell.angle_beta   90.00
_cell.angle_gamma   90.00
#
_symmetry.space_group_name_H-M   'P 1'
#
loop_
_entity.id
_entity.type
_entity.pdbx_description
1 polymer ?
#
loop_
_entity_poly.entity_id
_entity_poly.type
_entity_poly.pdbx_seq_one_letter_code
_entity_poly.pdbx_strand_id
1 'polypeptide(L)'
;MSIKISKKITGYAVAKPEDKKAAEAVAATPAPVEAASTVADVIQMHEKVERPEVLVGASYKIKSPLFEHALYVTINDIVLNQGTEFESRRPFEIFINSKNMDHFQWIVALTRIMSAVFRKGGDVTFLVEE
;
A
#
# COMPACT_ATOMS: atom_id res chain seq x y z
N MET A 1 -14.05 -12.65 32.87
CA MET A 1 -12.86 -11.88 33.31
C MET A 1 -13.33 -10.63 34.01
N SER A 2 -12.93 -10.43 35.27
CA SER A 2 -13.35 -9.30 36.10
C SER A 2 -12.42 -8.11 35.85
N ILE A 3 -12.97 -7.03 35.31
CA ILE A 3 -12.23 -5.79 35.05
C ILE A 3 -12.08 -5.04 36.38
N LYS A 4 -10.86 -5.00 36.92
CA LYS A 4 -10.52 -4.18 38.09
C LYS A 4 -10.17 -2.77 37.64
N ILE A 5 -11.02 -1.80 37.94
CA ILE A 5 -10.77 -0.38 37.66
C ILE A 5 -10.02 0.21 38.85
N SER A 6 -8.75 0.57 38.65
CA SER A 6 -7.85 1.10 39.68
C SER A 6 -7.84 2.64 39.77
N LYS A 7 -8.53 3.32 38.86
CA LYS A 7 -8.61 4.79 38.82
C LYS A 7 -9.98 5.29 39.27
N LYS A 8 -10.01 6.46 39.91
CA LYS A 8 -11.23 7.10 40.41
C LYS A 8 -12.10 7.53 39.23
N ILE A 9 -13.31 6.98 39.12
CA ILE A 9 -14.27 7.32 38.05
C ILE A 9 -14.88 8.69 38.40
N THR A 10 -14.51 9.73 37.65
CA THR A 10 -14.97 11.11 37.89
C THR A 10 -16.23 11.48 37.11
N GLY A 11 -16.79 10.55 36.33
CA GLY A 11 -18.06 10.74 35.64
C GLY A 11 -18.60 9.41 35.11
N TYR A 12 -19.92 9.27 35.10
CA TYR A 12 -20.60 8.15 34.48
C TYR A 12 -21.78 8.69 33.65
N ALA A 13 -22.02 8.09 32.50
CA ALA A 13 -23.20 8.36 31.68
C ALA A 13 -23.85 7.03 31.32
N VAL A 14 -25.17 6.94 31.53
CA VAL A 14 -25.97 5.76 31.19
C VAL A 14 -26.56 5.99 29.82
N ALA A 15 -26.16 5.18 28.84
CA ALA A 15 -26.72 5.25 27.49
C ALA A 15 -28.21 4.91 27.55
N LYS A 16 -29.07 5.91 27.25
CA LYS A 16 -30.50 5.71 27.09
C LYS A 16 -30.82 5.40 25.63
N PRO A 17 -31.86 4.59 25.34
CA PRO A 17 -32.20 4.18 23.98
C PRO A 17 -32.63 5.31 23.04
N GLU A 18 -32.83 6.53 23.54
CA GLU A 18 -33.23 7.71 22.75
C GLU A 18 -32.04 8.44 22.08
N ASP A 19 -30.79 8.18 22.48
CA ASP A 19 -29.58 8.75 21.83
C ASP A 19 -29.26 8.12 20.47
N LYS A 20 -29.89 6.99 20.11
CA LYS A 20 -29.67 6.34 18.81
C LYS A 20 -30.42 6.97 17.64
N LYS A 21 -31.36 7.90 17.87
CA LYS A 21 -32.19 8.48 16.78
C LYS A 21 -31.88 9.95 16.44
N ALA A 22 -31.02 10.61 17.21
CA ALA A 22 -30.53 11.96 16.90
C ALA A 22 -29.19 11.97 16.13
N ALA A 23 -28.51 10.82 16.02
CA ALA A 23 -27.20 10.70 15.38
C ALA A 23 -27.23 10.60 13.84
N GLU A 24 -28.40 10.42 13.20
CA GLU A 24 -28.51 10.30 11.74
C GLU A 24 -28.93 11.59 11.02
N ALA A 25 -29.29 12.67 11.72
CA ALA A 25 -29.86 13.87 11.09
C ALA A 25 -28.93 15.10 11.02
N VAL A 26 -27.66 15.01 11.47
CA VAL A 26 -26.72 16.16 11.48
C VAL A 26 -25.46 15.91 10.63
N ALA A 27 -25.42 14.84 9.84
CA ALA A 27 -24.29 14.51 8.97
C ALA A 27 -24.26 15.29 7.62
N ALA A 28 -24.86 16.50 7.56
CA ALA A 28 -24.93 17.30 6.34
C ALA A 28 -24.57 18.78 6.58
N THR A 29 -23.38 19.06 7.09
CA THR A 29 -22.71 20.36 6.89
C THR A 29 -21.22 20.26 7.20
N PRO A 30 -20.30 20.38 6.21
CA PRO A 30 -18.88 20.52 6.50
C PRO A 30 -18.56 22.01 6.74
N ALA A 31 -18.09 22.33 7.94
CA ALA A 31 -17.47 23.62 8.25
C ALA A 31 -16.23 23.38 9.13
N PRO A 32 -15.21 24.25 9.02
CA PRO A 32 -13.82 23.83 8.87
C PRO A 32 -13.09 23.82 10.21
N VAL A 33 -12.14 22.89 10.35
CA VAL A 33 -11.19 22.92 11.47
C VAL A 33 -9.80 22.76 10.91
N GLU A 34 -9.19 23.90 10.60
CA GLU A 34 -7.76 24.09 10.71
C GLU A 34 -7.38 23.94 12.20
N ALA A 35 -6.59 22.92 12.52
CA ALA A 35 -5.75 22.90 13.70
C ALA A 35 -4.55 22.01 13.40
N ALA A 36 -3.43 22.69 13.16
CA ALA A 36 -2.13 22.16 12.84
C ALA A 36 -1.70 20.94 13.68
N SER A 37 -1.45 19.84 12.98
CA SER A 37 -0.31 18.99 13.25
C SER A 37 0.64 19.14 12.06
N THR A 38 1.79 19.76 12.27
CA THR A 38 2.93 19.70 11.35
C THR A 38 3.51 18.29 11.41
N VAL A 39 2.75 17.32 10.92
CA VAL A 39 3.28 16.01 10.55
C VAL A 39 3.80 16.18 9.14
N ALA A 40 5.08 15.89 8.96
CA ALA A 40 5.72 15.85 7.65
C ALA A 40 4.77 15.19 6.64
N ASP A 41 4.70 15.73 5.42
CA ASP A 41 3.96 15.13 4.31
C ASP A 41 4.66 13.82 3.92
N VAL A 42 4.39 12.76 4.68
CA VAL A 42 4.98 11.44 4.48
C VAL A 42 4.21 10.80 3.34
N ILE A 43 4.79 10.86 2.15
CA ILE A 43 4.24 10.25 0.94
C ILE A 43 4.26 8.73 1.16
N GLN A 44 3.07 8.14 1.17
CA GLN A 44 2.87 6.69 1.17
C GLN A 44 2.61 6.21 -0.25
N MET A 45 2.90 4.93 -0.51
CA MET A 45 2.63 4.35 -1.82
C MET A 45 1.13 4.19 -2.04
N HIS A 46 0.58 4.89 -3.03
CA HIS A 46 -0.83 4.85 -3.41
C HIS A 46 -0.97 5.09 -4.93
N GLU A 47 -2.13 4.77 -5.51
CA GLU A 47 -2.37 4.81 -6.97
C GLU A 47 -1.98 6.14 -7.66
N LYS A 48 -2.06 7.27 -6.94
CA LYS A 48 -1.68 8.60 -7.46
C LYS A 48 -0.18 8.91 -7.43
N VAL A 49 0.69 8.01 -6.96
CA VAL A 49 2.14 8.23 -6.98
C VAL A 49 2.62 8.12 -8.43
N GLU A 50 3.02 9.25 -8.99
CA GLU A 50 3.57 9.30 -10.35
C GLU A 50 4.91 8.59 -10.44
N ARG A 51 5.21 8.04 -11.62
CA ARG A 51 6.48 7.37 -11.89
C ARG A 51 7.63 8.41 -11.86
N PRO A 52 8.62 8.28 -10.96
CA PRO A 52 9.78 9.16 -10.96
C PRO A 52 10.64 8.98 -12.22
N GLU A 53 11.43 10.00 -12.56
CA GLU A 53 12.35 9.94 -13.71
C GLU A 53 13.47 8.90 -13.52
N VAL A 54 13.88 8.66 -12.28
CA VAL A 54 14.94 7.70 -11.93
C VAL A 54 14.40 6.67 -10.96
N LEU A 55 14.59 5.39 -11.31
CA LEU A 55 14.30 4.24 -10.46
C LEU A 55 15.58 3.45 -10.23
N VAL A 56 15.78 2.98 -9.00
CA VAL A 56 16.94 2.15 -8.65
C VAL A 56 16.55 0.69 -8.86
N GLY A 57 17.21 0.02 -9.79
CA GLY A 57 16.90 -1.37 -10.15
C GLY A 57 17.98 -2.37 -9.76
N ALA A 58 17.57 -3.58 -9.40
CA ALA A 58 18.44 -4.74 -9.26
C ALA A 58 17.97 -5.88 -10.15
N SER A 59 18.90 -6.47 -10.92
CA SER A 59 18.62 -7.60 -11.80
C SER A 59 19.22 -8.90 -11.23
N TYR A 60 18.36 -9.89 -11.06
CA TYR A 60 18.68 -11.21 -10.54
C TYR A 60 18.59 -12.25 -11.64
N LYS A 61 19.58 -13.14 -11.68
CA LYS A 61 19.58 -14.30 -12.58
C LYS A 61 19.24 -15.55 -11.79
N ILE A 62 18.04 -16.06 -11.99
CA ILE A 62 17.56 -17.28 -11.34
C ILE A 62 17.78 -18.45 -12.31
N LYS A 63 18.60 -19.40 -11.88
CA LYS A 63 18.81 -20.68 -12.57
C LYS A 63 18.33 -21.79 -11.65
N SER A 64 17.50 -22.68 -12.17
CA SER A 64 17.06 -23.89 -11.48
C SER A 64 17.44 -25.10 -12.32
N PRO A 65 17.85 -26.23 -11.73
CA PRO A 65 18.09 -27.47 -12.46
C PRO A 65 16.82 -28.04 -13.13
N LEU A 66 15.64 -27.56 -12.75
CA LEU A 66 14.34 -28.01 -13.29
C LEU A 66 13.98 -27.35 -14.63
N PHE A 67 14.65 -26.25 -15.01
CA PHE A 67 14.35 -25.49 -16.22
C PHE A 67 15.62 -25.26 -17.04
N GLU A 68 15.55 -25.48 -18.36
CA GLU A 68 16.70 -25.34 -19.26
C GLU A 68 17.19 -23.88 -19.38
N HIS A 69 16.28 -22.91 -19.28
CA HIS A 69 16.59 -21.50 -19.44
C HIS A 69 16.49 -20.73 -18.12
N ALA A 70 17.41 -19.78 -17.93
CA ALA A 70 17.43 -18.90 -16.76
C ALA A 70 16.33 -17.84 -16.85
N LEU A 71 15.76 -17.48 -15.70
CA LEU A 71 14.89 -16.33 -15.53
C LEU A 71 15.73 -15.12 -15.12
N TYR A 72 15.54 -14.00 -15.80
CA TYR A 72 16.12 -12.71 -15.45
C TYR A 72 15.02 -11.85 -14.84
N VAL A 73 15.12 -11.57 -13.55
CA VAL A 73 14.14 -10.81 -12.79
C VAL A 73 14.75 -9.47 -12.43
N THR A 74 14.19 -8.37 -12.90
CA THR A 74 14.60 -7.01 -12.54
C THR A 74 13.54 -6.40 -11.66
N ILE A 75 13.92 -5.94 -10.48
CA ILE A 75 13.04 -5.25 -9.54
C ILE A 75 13.52 -3.81 -9.46
N ASN A 76 12.65 -2.88 -9.81
CA ASN A 76 12.89 -1.44 -9.73
C ASN A 76 12.15 -0.89 -8.51
N ASP A 77 12.90 -0.23 -7.64
CA ASP A 77 12.38 0.35 -6.42
C ASP A 77 12.22 1.87 -6.57
N ILE A 78 11.17 2.39 -5.93
CA ILE A 78 11.00 3.81 -5.65
C ILE A 78 11.49 4.10 -4.23
N VAL A 79 12.14 5.25 -4.06
CA VAL A 79 12.49 5.76 -2.73
C VAL A 79 11.52 6.88 -2.40
N LEU A 80 10.68 6.66 -1.40
CA LEU A 80 9.73 7.63 -0.88
C LEU A 80 10.40 8.47 0.21
N ASN A 81 10.06 9.75 0.28
CA ASN A 81 10.50 10.69 1.31
C ASN A 81 12.04 10.79 1.47
N GLN A 82 12.75 10.79 0.33
CA GLN A 82 14.22 10.90 0.29
C GLN A 82 14.72 12.07 1.15
N GLY A 83 15.72 11.81 2.01
CA GLY A 83 16.33 12.83 2.85
C GLY A 83 15.51 13.25 4.09
N THR A 84 14.45 12.51 4.43
CA THR A 84 13.71 12.67 5.69
C THR A 84 13.88 11.45 6.59
N GLU A 85 13.51 11.56 7.86
CA GLU A 85 13.53 10.42 8.81
C GLU A 85 12.57 9.28 8.40
N PHE A 86 11.66 9.53 7.45
CA PHE A 86 10.68 8.57 6.93
C PHE A 86 11.04 8.02 5.55
N GLU A 87 12.33 8.07 5.16
CA GLU A 87 12.81 7.48 3.91
C GLU A 87 12.45 5.99 3.86
N SER A 88 11.73 5.59 2.82
CA SER A 88 11.29 4.21 2.65
C SER A 88 11.48 3.78 1.20
N ARG A 89 12.18 2.66 1.00
CA ARG A 89 12.32 2.03 -0.30
C ARG A 89 11.24 0.98 -0.47
N ARG A 90 10.49 1.05 -1.58
CA ARG A 90 9.47 0.06 -1.93
C ARG A 90 9.59 -0.36 -3.40
N PRO A 91 9.25 -1.62 -3.72
CA PRO A 91 9.21 -2.07 -5.10
C PRO A 91 8.13 -1.30 -5.86
N PHE A 92 8.48 -0.79 -7.04
CA PHE A 92 7.60 0.00 -7.90
C PHE A 92 7.19 -0.77 -9.16
N GLU A 93 8.12 -1.48 -9.80
CA GLU A 93 7.83 -2.32 -10.96
C GLU A 93 8.80 -3.51 -11.02
N ILE A 94 8.33 -4.61 -11.62
CA ILE A 94 9.10 -5.84 -11.80
C ILE A 94 9.07 -6.24 -13.26
N PHE A 95 10.19 -6.75 -13.77
CA PHE A 95 10.33 -7.28 -15.11
C PHE A 95 10.89 -8.69 -15.05
N ILE A 96 10.20 -9.66 -15.66
CA ILE A 96 10.67 -11.03 -15.78
C ILE A 96 10.91 -11.32 -17.25
N ASN A 97 12.13 -11.73 -17.59
CA ASN A 97 12.52 -12.11 -18.94
C ASN A 97 13.14 -13.51 -18.95
N SER A 98 12.96 -14.26 -20.03
CA SER A 98 13.50 -15.60 -20.22
C SER A 98 13.74 -15.87 -21.69
N LYS A 99 14.67 -16.79 -21.99
CA LYS A 99 14.79 -17.37 -23.33
C LYS A 99 13.71 -18.42 -23.62
N ASN A 100 13.02 -18.92 -22.60
CA ASN A 100 11.94 -19.89 -22.76
C ASN A 100 10.69 -19.20 -23.31
N MET A 101 10.20 -19.67 -24.46
CA MET A 101 8.99 -19.15 -25.09
C MET A 101 7.70 -19.86 -24.64
N ASP A 102 7.78 -21.07 -24.10
CA ASP A 102 6.62 -21.89 -23.72
C ASP A 102 5.74 -21.22 -22.65
N HIS A 103 6.37 -20.48 -21.75
CA HIS A 103 5.71 -19.75 -20.66
C HIS A 103 5.68 -18.24 -20.89
N PHE A 104 6.05 -17.75 -22.08
CA PHE A 104 6.21 -16.32 -22.33
C PHE A 104 4.93 -15.53 -22.04
N GLN A 105 3.77 -16.00 -22.50
CA GLN A 105 2.49 -15.31 -22.25
C GLN A 105 2.17 -15.18 -20.76
N TRP A 106 2.38 -16.25 -20.00
CA TRP A 106 2.17 -16.26 -18.54
C TRP A 106 3.15 -15.34 -17.82
N ILE A 107 4.41 -15.34 -18.23
CA ILE A 107 5.44 -14.45 -17.68
C ILE A 107 5.09 -12.98 -17.96
N VAL A 108 4.64 -12.65 -19.16
CA VAL A 108 4.23 -11.28 -19.53
C VAL A 108 3.00 -10.86 -18.71
N ALA A 109 1.98 -11.72 -18.59
CA ALA A 109 0.80 -11.44 -17.79
C ALA A 109 1.18 -11.20 -16.31
N LEU A 110 1.98 -12.10 -15.72
CA LEU A 110 2.46 -11.99 -14.35
C LEU A 110 3.24 -10.69 -14.12
N THR A 111 4.16 -10.35 -15.03
CA THR A 111 4.98 -9.14 -14.96
C THR A 111 4.11 -7.88 -14.95
N ARG A 112 3.05 -7.84 -15.77
CA ARG A 112 2.10 -6.72 -15.83
C ARG A 112 1.27 -6.61 -14.54
N ILE A 113 0.70 -7.72 -14.09
CA ILE A 113 -0.14 -7.76 -12.89
C ILE A 113 0.66 -7.36 -11.65
N MET A 114 1.83 -7.97 -11.44
CA MET A 114 2.66 -7.66 -10.28
C MET A 114 3.12 -6.20 -10.27
N SER A 115 3.50 -5.64 -11.43
CA SER A 115 3.86 -4.23 -11.53
C SER A 115 2.67 -3.30 -11.24
N ALA A 116 1.46 -3.66 -11.68
CA ALA A 116 0.25 -2.89 -11.36
C ALA A 116 -0.04 -2.90 -9.85
N VAL A 117 0.06 -4.07 -9.20
CA VAL A 117 -0.08 -4.21 -7.74
C VAL A 117 0.94 -3.37 -6.99
N PHE A 118 2.21 -3.38 -7.42
CA PHE A 118 3.25 -2.56 -6.80
C PHE A 118 2.97 -1.06 -6.91
N ARG A 119 2.52 -0.58 -8.07
CA ARG A 119 2.14 0.83 -8.25
C ARG A 119 1.00 1.27 -7.32
N LYS A 120 0.11 0.36 -6.94
CA LYS A 120 -0.95 0.62 -5.96
C LYS A 120 -0.53 0.39 -4.51
N GLY A 121 0.77 0.26 -4.23
CA GLY A 121 1.28 0.06 -2.87
C GLY A 121 1.02 -1.33 -2.31
N GLY A 122 0.75 -2.32 -3.15
CA GLY A 122 0.47 -3.70 -2.75
C GLY A 122 -1.02 -4.03 -2.63
N ASP A 123 -1.91 -3.09 -2.98
CA ASP A 123 -3.34 -3.36 -3.03
C ASP A 123 -3.67 -4.30 -4.22
N VAL A 124 -4.26 -5.45 -3.91
CA VAL A 124 -4.66 -6.48 -4.89
C VAL A 124 -6.16 -6.49 -5.15
N THR A 125 -6.94 -5.69 -4.41
CA THR A 125 -8.41 -5.72 -4.48
C THR A 125 -8.93 -5.35 -5.86
N PHE A 126 -8.25 -4.42 -6.55
CA PHE A 126 -8.60 -4.01 -7.91
C PHE A 126 -8.53 -5.12 -8.96
N LEU A 127 -7.77 -6.20 -8.71
CA LEU A 127 -7.63 -7.30 -9.67
C LEU A 127 -8.94 -8.09 -9.88
N VAL A 128 -9.91 -7.95 -8.98
CA VAL A 128 -11.22 -8.60 -9.10
C VAL A 128 -12.20 -7.74 -9.92
N GLU A 129 -11.93 -6.44 -10.00
CA GLU A 129 -12.77 -5.46 -10.71
C GLU A 129 -12.40 -5.32 -12.20
N GLU A 130 -11.26 -5.88 -12.62
CA GLU A 130 -10.65 -5.73 -13.95
C GLU A 130 -10.51 -7.06 -14.69
#